data_AF-A0A2W6ZZY0-F1
#
_entry.id   AF-A0A2W6ZZY0-F1
#
_cell.length_a   1.000
_cell.length_b   1.000
_cell.length_c   1.000
_cell.angle_alpha   90.00
_cell.angle_beta   90.00
_cell.angle_gamma   90.00
#
_symmetry.space_group_name_H-M   'P 1'
#
loop_
_entity.id
_entity.type
_entity.pdbx_description
1 polymer ?
#
loop_
_entity_poly.entity_id
_entity_poly.type
_entity_poly.pdbx_seq_one_letter_code
_entity_poly.pdbx_strand_id
1 'polypeptide(L)' 'MTTAPLRLMLVDEDPVFRLGLRIWLEQTAGYAVVAEATQADDALAILASRASLENPPDAAPDWTPQP' A
#
# COMPACT_ATOMS: atom_id res chain seq x y z
N MET A 1 -10.16 15.20 15.69
CA MET A 1 -9.63 13.87 15.37
C MET A 1 -9.46 13.81 13.86
N THR A 2 -8.24 14.00 13.35
CA THR A 2 -7.95 13.81 11.93
C THR A 2 -7.61 12.34 11.72
N THR A 3 -8.54 11.58 11.16
CA THR A 3 -8.27 10.22 10.70
C THR A 3 -7.17 10.28 9.63
N ALA A 4 -6.09 9.52 9.79
CA ALA A 4 -5.06 9.42 8.76
C ALA A 4 -5.71 8.98 7.44
N PRO A 5 -5.31 9.56 6.30
CA PRO A 5 -5.92 9.22 5.02
C PRO A 5 -5.68 7.75 4.67
N LEU A 6 -6.67 7.12 4.03
CA LEU A 6 -6.56 5.78 3.50
C LEU A 6 -5.49 5.77 2.40
N ARG A 7 -4.47 4.94 2.59
CA ARG A 7 -3.35 4.77 1.66
C ARG A 7 -3.77 3.80 0.54
N LEU A 8 -3.76 4.27 -0.70
CA LEU A 8 -4.22 3.54 -1.87
C LEU A 8 -3.06 3.21 -2.81
N MET A 9 -3.16 2.06 -3.48
CA MET A 9 -2.32 1.70 -4.63
C MET A 9 -3.24 1.52 -5.85
N LEU A 10 -2.92 2.20 -6.96
CA LEU A 10 -3.67 2.05 -8.21
C LEU A 10 -2.99 1.01 -9.10
N VAL A 11 -3.76 0.08 -9.65
CA VAL A 11 -3.26 -0.96 -10.57
C VAL A 11 -4.16 -0.98 -11.80
N ASP A 12 -3.63 -0.53 -12.92
CA ASP A 12 -4.34 -0.50 -14.21
C ASP A 12 -3.30 -0.37 -15.33
N GLU A 13 -3.54 -0.90 -16.52
CA GLU A 13 -2.59 -0.82 -17.63
C GLU A 13 -2.61 0.56 -18.34
N ASP A 14 -3.71 1.30 -18.25
CA ASP A 14 -3.88 2.59 -18.89
C ASP A 14 -3.31 3.74 -18.02
N PRO A 15 -2.21 4.39 -18.45
CA PRO A 15 -1.61 5.48 -17.69
C PRO A 15 -2.50 6.72 -17.60
N VAL A 16 -3.40 6.96 -18.57
CA VAL A 16 -4.34 8.08 -18.56
C VAL A 16 -5.43 7.83 -17.53
N PHE A 17 -5.95 6.60 -17.47
CA PHE A 17 -6.95 6.21 -16.47
C PHE A 17 -6.41 6.37 -15.05
N ARG A 18 -5.21 5.84 -14.76
CA ARG A 18 -4.57 5.98 -13.43
C ARG A 18 -4.36 7.45 -13.05
N LEU A 19 -3.89 8.27 -13.99
CA LEU A 19 -3.67 9.70 -13.75
C LEU A 19 -4.98 10.41 -13.38
N GLY A 20 -6.05 10.18 -14.14
CA GLY A 20 -7.36 10.78 -13.88
C GLY A 20 -7.92 10.35 -12.51
N LEU A 21 -7.85 9.05 -12.21
CA LEU A 21 -8.33 8.49 -10.95
C LEU A 21 -7.55 9.04 -9.75
N ARG A 22 -6.21 9.15 -9.84
CA ARG A 22 -5.38 9.73 -8.79
C ARG A 22 -5.77 11.17 -8.50
N ILE A 23 -5.89 12.01 -9.53
CA ILE A 23 -6.27 13.42 -9.36
C ILE A 23 -7.63 13.53 -8.66
N TRP A 24 -8.61 12.72 -9.08
CA TRP A 24 -9.93 12.70 -8.48
C TRP A 24 -9.92 12.25 -7.00
N LEU A 25 -9.14 11.20 -6.68
CA LEU A 25 -9.01 10.69 -5.31
C LEU A 25 -8.31 11.69 -4.37
N GLU A 26 -7.21 12.30 -4.81
CA GLU A 26 -6.40 13.21 -3.99
C GLU A 26 -7.10 14.55 -3.72
N GLN A 27 -8.09 14.92 -4.53
CA GLN A 27 -8.98 16.06 -4.25
C GLN A 27 -9.94 15.78 -3.09
N THR A 28 -10.19 14.50 -2.77
CA THR A 28 -11.10 14.08 -1.70
C THR A 28 -10.34 13.89 -0.40
N ALA A 29 -10.73 14.63 0.65
CA ALA A 29 -10.14 14.47 1.96
C ALA A 29 -10.29 13.01 2.47
N GLY A 30 -9.20 12.45 2.98
CA GLY A 30 -9.20 11.09 3.54
C GLY A 30 -8.63 10.01 2.62
N TYR A 31 -8.11 10.35 1.44
CA TYR A 31 -7.38 9.42 0.58
C TYR A 31 -5.98 9.93 0.25
N ALA A 32 -5.04 9.01 0.06
CA ALA A 32 -3.70 9.28 -0.42
C ALA A 32 -3.25 8.14 -1.34
N VAL A 33 -2.97 8.45 -2.61
CA VAL A 33 -2.40 7.46 -3.53
C VAL A 33 -0.90 7.38 -3.27
N VAL A 34 -0.44 6.24 -2.77
CA VAL A 34 0.95 6.05 -2.31
C VAL A 34 1.77 5.19 -3.26
N ALA A 35 1.14 4.52 -4.22
CA ALA A 35 1.81 3.71 -5.24
C ALA A 35 0.93 3.57 -6.49
N GLU A 36 1.57 3.29 -7.61
CA GLU A 36 0.92 2.91 -8.86
C GLU A 36 1.67 1.72 -9.47
N ALA A 37 0.93 0.85 -10.17
CA ALA A 37 1.47 -0.28 -10.91
C ALA A 37 0.70 -0.45 -12.23
N THR A 38 1.41 -0.92 -13.26
CA THR A 38 0.80 -1.22 -14.57
C THR A 38 0.33 -2.67 -14.64
N GLN A 39 1.08 -3.59 -14.01
CA GLN A 39 0.81 -5.02 -14.05
C GLN A 39 0.72 -5.63 -12.65
N ALA A 40 0.14 -6.82 -12.55
CA ALA A 40 -0.02 -7.55 -11.30
C ALA A 40 1.34 -7.84 -10.63
N ASP A 41 2.35 -8.23 -11.40
CA ASP A 41 3.68 -8.54 -10.86
C ASP A 41 4.35 -7.29 -10.26
N ASP A 42 4.23 -6.14 -10.91
CA ASP A 42 4.72 -4.85 -10.38
C ASP A 42 4.03 -4.51 -9.06
N ALA A 43 2.70 -4.68 -9.01
CA ALA A 43 1.90 -4.42 -7.82
C ALA A 43 2.33 -5.32 -6.64
N LEU A 44 2.52 -6.61 -6.89
CA LEU A 44 2.96 -7.55 -5.87
C LEU A 44 4.39 -7.25 -5.39
N ALA A 45 5.31 -6.90 -6.30
CA ALA A 45 6.67 -6.51 -5.94
C ALA A 45 6.70 -5.25 -5.05
N ILE A 46 5.89 -4.24 -5.40
CA ILE A 46 5.73 -3.02 -4.60
C ILE A 46 5.18 -3.37 -3.21
N LEU A 47 4.15 -4.21 -3.12
CA LEU A 47 3.57 -4.64 -1.84
C LEU A 47 4.57 -5.41 -0.96
N ALA A 48 5.31 -6.35 -1.56
CA ALA A 48 6.30 -7.16 -0.84
C ALA A 48 7.43 -6.29 -0.26
N SER A 49 7.91 -5.29 -1.03
CA SER A 49 8.93 -4.35 -0.54
C SER A 49 8.45 -3.54 0.66
N ARG A 50 7.16 -3.17 0.70
CA ARG A 50 6.56 -2.38 1.78
C ARG A 50 6.29 -3.21 3.03
N ALA A 51 5.78 -4.43 2.87
CA ALA A 51 5.57 -5.36 3.97
C ALA A 51 6.90 -5.69 4.67
N SER A 52 8.00 -5.79 3.91
CA SER A 52 9.34 -6.04 4.45
C SER A 52 9.91 -4.84 5.23
N LEU A 53 9.48 -3.61 4.90
CA LEU A 53 9.88 -2.39 5.61
C LEU A 53 9.04 -2.13 6.88
N GLU A 54 7.80 -2.61 6.92
CA GLU A 54 6.91 -2.48 8.08
C GLU A 54 7.15 -3.57 9.13
N ASN A 55 7.88 -4.64 8.80
CA ASN A 55 8.26 -5.70 9.73
C ASN A 55 9.70 -5.49 10.23
N PRO A 56 9.94 -4.96 11.46
CA PRO A 56 11.27 -5.01 12.04
C PRO A 56 11.68 -6.49 12.24
N PRO A 57 12.97 -6.85 12.05
CA PRO A 57 13.46 -8.23 12.21
C PRO A 57 13.42 -8.79 13.66
N ASP A 58 12.53 -8.31 14.53
CA ASP A 58 12.54 -8.65 15.97
C ASP A 58 11.13 -8.80 16.58
N ALA A 59 10.21 -9.40 15.82
CA ALA A 59 8.93 -9.87 16.33
C ALA A 59 8.86 -11.41 16.25
N ALA A 60 9.85 -12.10 16.79
CA ALA A 60 9.65 -13.47 17.24
C ALA A 60 8.94 -13.37 18.60
N PRO A 61 7.66 -13.76 18.74
CA PRO A 61 7.13 -14.02 20.06
C PRO A 61 7.91 -15.23 20.60
N ASP A 62 8.50 -15.01 21.77
CA ASP A 62 9.10 -16.01 22.65
C ASP A 62 8.01 -17.01 23.08
N TRP A 63 7.54 -17.82 22.13
CA TRP A 63 6.56 -18.86 22.38
C TRP A 63 7.30 -20.09 22.86
N THR A 64 7.33 -20.23 24.19
CA THR A 64 7.69 -21.48 24.85
C THR A 64 6.40 -22.29 25.05
N PRO A 65 6.23 -23.47 24.43
CA PRO A 65 5.15 -24.37 24.78
C PRO A 65 5.39 -24.89 26.20
N GLN A 66 4.47 -24.58 27.12
CA GLN A 66 4.43 -25.23 28.43
C GLN A 66 3.86 -26.66 28.29
N PRO A 67 4.35 -27.62 29.10
CA PRO A 67 4.11 -29.05 28.93
C PRO A 67 2.69 -29.51 29.25
#